data_AF-A0A9E3WKJ7-F1
#
_entry.id   AF-A0A9E3WKJ7-F1
#
_cell.length_a   1.000
_cell.length_b   1.000
_cell.length_c   1.000
_cell.angle_alpha   90.00
_cell.angle_beta   90.00
_cell.angle_gamma   90.00
#
_symmetry.space_group_name_H-M   'P 1'
#
loop_
_entity.id
_entity.type
_entity.pdbx_description
1 polymer ?
#
loop_
_entity_poly.entity_id
_entity_poly.type
_entity_poly.pdbx_seq_one_letter_code
_entity_poly.pdbx_strand_id
1 'polypeptide(L)' 'MNEVNDEASRSSERSVSACIDWYHEGQTRIVEVGGVRVTVRLVGRKGRRARISITAPAGATFDSGDARELARSD' A
#
# COMPACT_ATOMS: atom_id res chain seq x y z
N MET A 1 -16.86 27.79 -44.75
CA MET A 1 -17.55 26.62 -44.20
C MET A 1 -16.44 25.62 -43.91
N ASN A 2 -15.81 25.73 -42.73
CA ASN A 2 -16.22 25.09 -41.46
C ASN A 2 -16.05 23.57 -41.59
N GLU A 3 -15.40 22.83 -40.71
CA GLU A 3 -14.77 23.08 -39.41
C GLU A 3 -13.80 21.90 -39.19
N VAL A 4 -12.72 22.17 -38.46
CA VAL A 4 -11.83 21.19 -37.83
C VAL A 4 -12.62 20.17 -37.01
N ASN A 5 -12.23 18.88 -37.04
CA ASN A 5 -12.44 17.99 -35.89
C ASN A 5 -11.26 17.01 -35.74
N ASP A 6 -10.25 17.55 -35.09
CA ASP A 6 -9.15 16.86 -34.43
C ASP A 6 -9.74 16.19 -33.17
N GLU A 7 -10.31 14.99 -33.32
CA GLU A 7 -10.84 14.24 -32.18
C GLU A 7 -9.78 13.27 -31.68
N ALA A 8 -8.75 13.87 -31.09
CA ALA A 8 -7.86 13.24 -30.13
C ALA A 8 -8.72 12.44 -29.14
N SER A 9 -8.77 11.12 -29.36
CA SER A 9 -9.36 10.17 -28.43
C SER A 9 -8.51 10.20 -27.16
N ARG A 10 -8.84 11.16 -26.28
CA ARG A 10 -8.50 11.17 -24.87
C ARG A 10 -9.18 9.95 -24.26
N SER A 11 -8.58 8.78 -24.48
CA SER A 11 -8.78 7.61 -23.66
C SER A 11 -8.50 8.07 -22.24
N SER A 12 -9.57 8.32 -21.50
CA SER A 12 -9.52 8.57 -20.08
C SER A 12 -8.93 7.30 -19.46
N GLU A 13 -7.61 7.29 -19.30
CA GLU A 13 -6.90 6.37 -18.44
C GLU A 13 -7.44 6.62 -17.04
N ARG A 14 -8.55 5.95 -16.71
CA ARG A 14 -8.92 5.75 -15.32
C ARG A 14 -7.72 5.03 -14.73
N SER A 15 -6.90 5.75 -13.99
CA SER A 15 -5.86 5.17 -13.14
C SER A 15 -6.58 4.26 -12.16
N VAL A 16 -6.73 2.99 -12.54
CA VAL A 16 -7.29 1.97 -11.66
C VAL A 16 -6.27 1.91 -10.54
N SER A 17 -6.64 2.37 -9.34
CA SER A 17 -5.75 2.30 -8.19
C SER A 17 -5.33 0.83 -8.04
N ALA A 18 -4.10 0.52 -8.42
CA ALA A 18 -3.57 -0.82 -8.32
C ALA A 18 -3.41 -1.09 -6.83
N CYS A 19 -4.40 -1.75 -6.23
CA CYS A 19 -4.27 -2.28 -4.88
C CYS A 19 -3.39 -3.52 -5.01
N ILE A 20 -2.08 -3.32 -4.97
CA ILE A 20 -1.14 -4.43 -4.92
C ILE A 20 -1.37 -5.08 -3.56
N ASP A 21 -1.98 -6.25 -3.55
CA ASP A 21 -2.16 -7.03 -2.34
C ASP A 21 -0.84 -7.74 -2.01
N TRP A 22 0.02 -7.03 -1.27
CA TRP A 22 1.30 -7.56 -0.79
C TRP A 22 1.15 -8.81 0.12
N TYR A 23 -0.07 -9.05 0.62
CA TYR A 23 -0.38 -10.05 1.64
C TYR A 23 -1.73 -10.72 1.38
N HIS A 24 -1.74 -12.05 1.39
CA HIS A 24 -2.93 -12.87 1.57
C HIS A 24 -3.25 -13.05 3.06
N GLU A 25 -4.52 -13.23 3.41
CA GLU A 25 -4.91 -13.49 4.80
C GLU A 25 -4.21 -14.74 5.33
N GLY A 26 -3.69 -14.67 6.56
CA GLY A 26 -2.89 -15.72 7.17
C GLY A 26 -1.42 -15.74 6.75
N GLN A 27 -1.05 -15.04 5.67
CA GLN A 27 0.34 -14.98 5.21
C GLN A 27 1.21 -14.25 6.22
N THR A 28 2.37 -14.85 6.49
CA THR A 28 3.39 -14.34 7.40
C THR A 28 4.66 -14.04 6.62
N ARG A 29 5.28 -12.90 6.90
CA ARG A 29 6.60 -12.54 6.38
C ARG A 29 7.52 -12.15 7.52
N ILE A 30 8.79 -12.49 7.35
CA ILE A 30 9.86 -12.06 8.25
C ILE A 30 10.60 -10.95 7.53
N VAL A 31 10.74 -9.83 8.21
CA VAL A 31 11.49 -8.65 7.75
C VAL A 31 12.64 -8.44 8.71
N GLU A 32 13.81 -8.12 8.17
CA GLU A 32 14.99 -7.82 8.97
C GLU A 32 15.33 -6.34 8.77
N VAL A 33 15.37 -5.57 9.86
CA VAL A 33 15.65 -4.14 9.86
C VAL A 33 16.76 -3.88 10.86
N GLY A 34 17.93 -3.42 10.40
CA GLY A 34 19.07 -3.15 11.28
C GLY A 34 19.52 -4.36 12.11
N GLY A 35 19.41 -5.58 11.57
CA GLY A 35 19.70 -6.83 12.28
C GLY A 35 18.60 -7.30 13.24
N VAL A 36 17.49 -6.56 13.36
CA VAL A 36 16.32 -6.95 14.16
C VAL A 36 15.34 -7.69 13.27
N ARG A 37 15.00 -8.93 13.65
CA ARG A 37 13.99 -9.74 12.97
C ARG A 37 12.60 -9.42 13.49
N VAL A 38 11.71 -9.03 12.58
CA VAL A 38 10.31 -8.73 12.85
C VAL A 38 9.45 -9.67 12.01
N THR A 39 8.46 -10.29 12.64
CA THR A 39 7.48 -11.13 11.93
C THR A 39 6.18 -10.36 11.79
N VAL A 40 5.71 -10.20 10.56
CA VAL A 40 4.44 -9.53 10.24
C VAL A 40 3.49 -10.54 9.62
N ARG A 41 2.31 -10.68 10.21
CA ARG A 41 1.24 -11.56 9.71
C ARG A 41 0.00 -10.74 9.38
N LEU A 42 -0.55 -10.92 8.18
CA LEU A 42 -1.87 -10.39 7.87
C LEU A 42 -2.91 -11.28 8.54
N VAL A 43 -3.61 -10.73 9.54
CA VAL A 43 -4.65 -11.44 10.29
C VAL A 43 -5.95 -11.50 9.50
N GLY A 44 -6.29 -10.44 8.77
CA GLY A 44 -7.45 -10.39 7.91
C GLY A 44 -7.77 -9.00 7.41
N ARG A 45 -8.80 -8.90 6.56
CA ARG A 45 -9.21 -7.64 5.94
C ARG A 45 -10.70 -7.36 6.16
N LYS A 46 -11.05 -6.07 6.26
CA LYS A 46 -12.42 -5.55 6.22
C LYS A 46 -12.47 -4.37 5.25
N GLY A 47 -12.89 -4.63 4.01
CA GLY A 47 -12.82 -3.65 2.92
C GLY A 47 -11.38 -3.18 2.68
N ARG A 48 -11.16 -1.86 2.71
CA ARG A 48 -9.82 -1.25 2.54
C ARG A 48 -8.93 -1.31 3.79
N ARG A 49 -9.43 -1.80 4.94
CA ARG A 49 -8.69 -1.85 6.20
C ARG A 49 -8.18 -3.26 6.44
N ALA A 50 -6.92 -3.38 6.84
CA ALA A 50 -6.28 -4.65 7.19
C ALA A 50 -5.93 -4.69 8.67
N ARG A 51 -6.01 -5.88 9.29
CA ARG A 51 -5.48 -6.15 10.62
C ARG A 51 -4.20 -6.96 10.48
N ILE A 52 -3.12 -6.48 11.07
CA ILE A 52 -1.85 -7.19 11.11
C ILE A 52 -1.49 -7.56 12.54
N SER A 53 -0.71 -8.63 12.69
CA SER A 53 -0.03 -9.01 13.93
C SER A 53 1.46 -8.83 13.70
N ILE A 54 2.13 -8.18 14.66
CA ILE A 54 3.57 -7.95 14.60
C ILE A 54 4.22 -8.63 15.81
N THR A 55 5.23 -9.44 15.57
CA THR A 55 6.07 -10.04 16.61
C THR A 55 7.48 -9.49 16.45
N ALA A 56 8.03 -8.90 17.51
CA ALA A 56 9.38 -8.35 17.55
C ALA A 56 10.02 -8.56 18.93
N PRO A 57 11.34 -8.35 19.08
CA PRO A 57 12.01 -8.41 20.36
C PRO A 57 11.48 -7.39 21.37
N ALA A 58 11.69 -7.67 22.66
CA ALA A 58 11.37 -6.73 23.72
C ALA A 58 12.12 -5.40 23.53
N GLY A 59 11.43 -4.28 23.77
CA GLY A 59 11.97 -2.94 23.57
C GLY A 59 11.83 -2.39 22.14
N ALA A 60 11.34 -3.18 21.19
CA ALA A 60 10.98 -2.65 19.87
C ALA A 60 9.88 -1.59 19.99
N THR A 61 10.09 -0.46 19.35
CA THR A 61 9.11 0.64 19.26
C THR A 61 8.57 0.71 17.85
N PHE A 62 7.26 0.89 17.70
CA PHE A 62 6.59 0.97 16.42
C PHE A 62 5.92 2.33 16.29
N ASP A 63 6.09 2.95 15.14
CA ASP A 63 5.37 4.16 14.78
C ASP A 63 4.53 3.91 13.52
N SER A 64 3.28 4.32 13.56
CA SER A 64 2.43 4.37 12.38
C SER A 64 2.64 5.75 11.75
N GLY A 65 3.83 5.97 11.16
CA GLY A 65 4.16 7.24 10.55
C GLY A 65 3.00 7.75 9.70
N ASP A 66 2.63 9.02 9.89
CA ASP A 66 1.45 9.61 9.27
C ASP A 66 1.51 9.38 7.75
N ALA A 67 0.64 8.52 7.23
CA ALA A 67 0.60 8.15 5.81
C ALA A 67 0.34 9.35 4.86
N ARG A 68 0.17 10.55 5.42
CA ARG A 68 -0.02 11.82 4.71
C ARG A 68 1.28 12.41 4.15
N GLU A 69 2.45 12.05 4.67
CA GLU A 69 3.71 12.67 4.24
C GLU A 69 4.23 12.11 2.90
N LEU A 70 3.97 10.84 2.61
CA LEU A 70 4.34 10.19 1.33
C LEU A 70 3.42 10.56 0.16
N ALA A 71 2.29 11.24 0.40
CA ALA A 71 1.33 11.64 -0.65
C ALA A 71 1.56 13.06 -1.20
N ARG A 72 2.63 13.76 -0.77
CA ARG A 72 2.93 15.14 -1.16
C ARG A 72 4.25 15.30 -1.93
N SER A 73 4.90 14.19 -2.26
CA SER A 73 6.10 14.16 -3.10
C SER A 73 5.70 13.71 -4.51
N ASP A 74 4.95 14.56 -5.22
CA ASP A 74 4.72 14.49 -6.67
C ASP A 74 4.69 15.93 -7.21
#